data_AF-A0A7V5WPW8-F1
#
_entry.id   AF-A0A7V5WPW8-F1
#
_cell.length_a   1.000
_cell.length_b   1.000
_cell.length_c   1.000
_cell.angle_alpha   90.00
_cell.angle_beta   90.00
_cell.angle_gamma   90.00
#
_symmetry.space_group_name_H-M   'P 1'
#
loop_
_entity.id
_entity.type
_entity.pdbx_description
1 polymer ?
#
loop_
_entity_poly.entity_id
_entity_poly.type
_entity_poly.pdbx_seq_one_letter_code
_entity_poly.pdbx_strand_id
1 'polypeptide(L)'
;MKLEQAKELAIKLMQEHGLNDWSFKFDHAKRRFGACNYTKKTISLSKHLSLLNSCDEVQDTILHEIAHALCPRDGHGKLWQAKCREIGAKPERLYTAEQVKGLEANYILYCPNCNFEHERFRRSRKKYYCASCCKKYNNNRVDQRFLLQWRPNKPKAN
;
A
#
# COMPACT_ATOMS: atom_id res chain seq x y z
N MET A 1 10.85 9.75 9.39
CA MET A 1 10.47 10.12 10.79
C MET A 1 10.66 8.92 11.72
N LYS A 2 10.93 9.09 13.02
CA LYS A 2 10.92 7.96 13.98
C LYS A 2 9.49 7.47 14.21
N LEU A 3 9.29 6.16 14.48
CA LEU A 3 7.95 5.60 14.66
C LEU A 3 7.18 6.21 15.83
N GLU A 4 7.85 6.53 16.94
CA GLU A 4 7.18 7.18 18.08
C GLU A 4 6.68 8.58 17.72
N GLN A 5 7.49 9.38 17.02
CA GLN A 5 7.07 10.70 16.53
C GLN A 5 5.87 10.60 15.57
N ALA A 6 5.87 9.60 14.69
CA ALA A 6 4.76 9.36 13.78
C ALA A 6 3.47 8.99 14.53
N LYS A 7 3.58 8.19 15.60
CA LYS A 7 2.46 7.81 16.45
C LYS A 7 1.92 9.00 17.24
N GLU A 8 2.80 9.79 17.85
CA GLU A 8 2.43 11.00 18.58
C GLU A 8 1.72 12.00 17.67
N LEU A 9 2.27 12.23 16.47
CA LEU A 9 1.65 13.08 15.45
C LEU A 9 0.27 12.56 15.05
N ALA A 10 0.13 11.26 14.82
CA ALA A 10 -1.15 10.67 14.45
C ALA A 10 -2.21 10.85 15.54
N ILE A 11 -1.86 10.56 16.80
CA ILE A 11 -2.78 10.72 17.93
C ILE A 11 -3.19 12.19 18.08
N LYS A 12 -2.24 13.11 17.99
CA LYS A 12 -2.50 14.56 18.06
C LYS A 12 -3.46 15.01 16.96
N LEU A 13 -3.18 14.69 15.69
CA LEU A 13 -4.03 15.09 14.56
C LEU A 13 -5.42 14.45 14.65
N MET A 14 -5.51 13.19 15.09
CA MET A 14 -6.81 12.54 15.32
C MET A 14 -7.64 13.30 16.36
N GLN A 15 -7.04 13.73 17.46
CA GLN A 15 -7.71 14.53 18.50
C GLN A 15 -8.15 15.90 17.97
N GLU A 16 -7.27 16.60 17.25
CA GLU A 16 -7.55 17.91 16.64
C GLU A 16 -8.74 17.86 15.67
N HIS A 17 -8.91 16.74 14.97
CA HIS A 17 -10.02 16.53 14.04
C HIS A 17 -11.22 15.78 14.65
N GLY A 18 -11.28 15.65 15.98
CA GLY A 18 -12.44 15.12 16.70
C GLY A 18 -12.58 13.60 16.70
N LEU A 19 -11.56 12.86 16.29
CA LEU A 19 -11.51 11.39 16.29
C LEU A 19 -11.05 10.83 17.65
N ASN A 20 -11.63 11.32 18.75
CA ASN A 20 -11.23 10.97 20.11
C ASN A 20 -11.51 9.49 20.48
N ASP A 21 -12.48 8.87 19.83
CA ASP A 21 -12.86 7.47 20.02
C ASP A 21 -12.22 6.52 18.99
N TRP A 22 -11.26 7.03 18.21
CA TRP A 22 -10.49 6.24 17.25
C TRP A 22 -9.15 5.79 17.83
N SER A 23 -8.66 4.68 17.30
CA SER A 23 -7.37 4.09 17.66
C SER A 23 -6.35 4.25 16.53
N PHE A 24 -5.10 4.46 16.90
CA PHE A 24 -3.97 4.42 15.98
C PHE A 24 -3.16 3.13 16.18
N LYS A 25 -2.66 2.54 15.08
CA LYS A 25 -1.68 1.46 15.14
C LYS A 25 -0.73 1.47 13.96
N PHE A 26 0.38 0.77 14.11
CA PHE A 26 1.20 0.41 12.96
C PHE A 26 0.88 -0.99 12.44
N ASP A 27 1.06 -1.19 11.13
CA ASP A 27 1.02 -2.49 10.47
C ASP A 27 2.31 -2.78 9.67
N HIS A 28 2.36 -3.94 9.02
CA HIS A 28 3.50 -4.40 8.23
C HIS A 28 3.22 -4.38 6.71
N ALA A 29 2.28 -3.54 6.26
CA ALA A 29 2.01 -3.39 4.83
C ALA A 29 3.27 -2.89 4.10
N LYS A 30 3.51 -3.39 2.89
CA LYS A 30 4.70 -3.03 2.09
C LYS A 30 4.38 -2.22 0.84
N ARG A 31 3.09 -2.08 0.51
CA ARG A 31 2.58 -1.37 -0.69
C ARG A 31 1.59 -0.26 -0.37
N ARG A 32 0.97 -0.31 0.82
CA ARG A 32 -0.05 0.64 1.26
C ARG A 32 0.52 1.42 2.43
N PHE A 33 0.49 2.75 2.33
CA PHE A 33 1.05 3.63 3.36
C PHE A 33 0.11 3.74 4.57
N GLY A 34 -1.11 4.22 4.35
CA GLY A 34 -2.17 4.35 5.36
C GLY A 34 -3.38 3.45 5.12
N ALA A 35 -4.20 3.24 6.13
CA ALA A 35 -5.58 2.77 5.96
C ALA A 35 -6.47 3.21 7.12
N CYS A 36 -7.70 3.55 6.75
CA CYS A 36 -8.82 3.79 7.64
C CYS A 36 -9.76 2.56 7.70
N ASN A 37 -10.11 2.14 8.91
CA ASN A 37 -11.13 1.12 9.17
C ASN A 37 -12.25 1.71 10.02
N TYR A 38 -13.37 2.05 9.39
CA TYR A 38 -14.55 2.64 10.05
C TYR A 38 -15.20 1.71 11.07
N THR A 39 -15.31 0.41 10.77
CA THR A 39 -15.98 -0.55 11.64
C THR A 39 -15.26 -0.68 12.97
N LYS A 40 -13.91 -0.66 12.95
CA LYS A 40 -13.08 -0.75 14.15
C LYS A 40 -12.66 0.61 14.71
N LYS A 41 -13.02 1.70 14.03
CA LYS A 41 -12.52 3.06 14.31
C LYS A 41 -11.00 3.06 14.49
N THR A 42 -10.29 2.56 13.48
CA THR A 42 -8.82 2.46 13.52
C THR A 42 -8.20 3.09 12.30
N ILE A 43 -7.21 3.96 12.50
CA ILE A 43 -6.26 4.41 11.49
C ILE A 43 -4.96 3.62 11.65
N SER A 44 -4.37 3.19 10.54
CA SER A 44 -3.12 2.45 10.55
C SER A 44 -2.11 2.93 9.52
N LEU A 45 -0.84 2.93 9.89
CA LEU A 45 0.28 3.21 8.99
C LEU A 45 1.22 2.02 8.85
N SER A 46 1.85 1.86 7.70
CA SER A 46 2.95 0.92 7.50
C SER A 46 4.19 1.36 8.25
N LYS A 47 4.71 0.51 9.16
CA LYS A 47 6.01 0.76 9.82
C LYS A 47 7.13 1.00 8.81
N HIS A 48 7.15 0.18 7.76
CA HIS A 48 8.23 0.20 6.79
C HIS A 48 8.22 1.49 5.96
N LEU A 49 7.03 1.94 5.53
CA LEU A 49 6.91 3.15 4.72
C LEU A 49 7.07 4.41 5.58
N SER A 50 6.62 4.42 6.84
CA SER A 50 6.85 5.56 7.75
C SER A 50 8.33 5.82 8.04
N LEU A 51 9.14 4.76 8.09
CA LEU A 51 10.59 4.89 8.27
C LEU A 51 11.31 5.34 7.00
N LEU A 52 10.76 5.00 5.82
CA LEU A 52 11.39 5.24 4.52
C LEU A 52 11.10 6.64 3.95
N ASN A 53 10.03 7.29 4.44
CA ASN A 53 9.54 8.56 3.91
C ASN A 53 9.78 9.75 4.86
N SER A 54 9.66 10.96 4.32
CA SER A 54 9.83 12.22 5.05
C SER A 54 8.72 12.42 6.10
N CYS A 55 8.91 13.37 7.01
CA CYS A 55 7.88 13.73 7.98
C CYS A 55 6.61 14.24 7.27
N ASP A 56 6.77 15.05 6.22
CA ASP A 56 5.66 15.63 5.46
C ASP A 56 4.81 14.56 4.78
N GLU A 57 5.43 13.56 4.15
CA GLU A 57 4.68 12.47 3.49
C GLU A 57 3.95 11.57 4.51
N VAL A 58 4.53 11.37 5.70
CA VAL A 58 3.83 10.65 6.77
C VAL A 58 2.67 11.48 7.31
N GLN A 59 2.86 12.78 7.52
CA GLN A 59 1.81 13.69 7.97
C GLN A 59 0.65 13.74 6.98
N ASP A 60 0.94 13.91 5.68
CA ASP A 60 -0.05 13.88 4.61
C ASP A 60 -0.82 12.56 4.60
N THR A 61 -0.12 11.43 4.78
CA THR A 61 -0.77 10.11 4.90
C THR A 61 -1.70 10.03 6.12
N ILE A 62 -1.30 10.56 7.27
CA ILE A 62 -2.18 10.59 8.45
C ILE A 62 -3.44 11.39 8.15
N LEU A 63 -3.28 12.60 7.61
CA LEU A 63 -4.39 13.48 7.27
C LEU A 63 -5.30 12.85 6.19
N HIS A 64 -4.73 12.16 5.21
CA HIS A 64 -5.48 11.40 4.20
C HIS A 64 -6.42 10.36 4.85
N GLU A 65 -5.92 9.60 5.83
CA GLU A 65 -6.74 8.60 6.53
C GLU A 65 -7.75 9.24 7.51
N ILE A 66 -7.43 10.39 8.08
CA ILE A 66 -8.37 11.20 8.88
C ILE A 66 -9.49 11.72 7.97
N ALA A 67 -9.19 12.24 6.78
CA ALA A 67 -10.21 12.66 5.81
C ALA A 67 -11.13 11.51 5.44
N HIS A 68 -10.60 10.29 5.26
CA HIS A 68 -11.43 9.10 5.12
C HIS A 68 -12.34 8.94 6.33
N ALA A 69 -11.80 8.91 7.55
CA ALA A 69 -12.60 8.74 8.77
C ALA A 69 -13.75 9.76 8.90
N LEU A 70 -13.52 11.01 8.49
CA LEU A 70 -14.50 12.10 8.50
C LEU A 70 -15.52 12.05 7.35
N CYS A 71 -15.20 11.38 6.24
CA CYS A 71 -16.05 11.24 5.06
C CYS A 71 -16.34 9.75 4.76
N PRO A 72 -17.01 9.03 5.67
CA PRO A 72 -17.26 7.61 5.49
C PRO A 72 -18.04 7.33 4.21
N ARG A 73 -17.62 6.29 3.47
CA ARG A 73 -18.26 5.78 2.24
C ARG A 73 -18.13 6.67 1.00
N ASP A 74 -17.55 7.86 1.09
CA ASP A 74 -17.29 8.70 -0.09
C ASP A 74 -16.10 8.17 -0.92
N GLY A 75 -15.24 7.35 -0.31
CA GLY A 75 -14.00 6.89 -0.92
C GLY A 75 -13.11 8.08 -1.23
N HIS A 76 -12.69 8.24 -2.49
CA HIS A 76 -11.93 9.41 -2.95
C HIS A 76 -12.85 10.43 -3.69
N GLY A 77 -14.12 10.50 -3.29
CA GLY A 77 -15.16 11.35 -3.87
C GLY A 77 -15.00 12.84 -3.56
N LYS A 78 -15.99 13.65 -3.98
CA LYS A 78 -15.93 15.11 -3.88
C LYS A 78 -15.87 15.60 -2.42
N LEU A 79 -16.60 14.94 -1.51
CA LEU A 79 -16.62 15.34 -0.10
C LEU A 79 -15.26 15.04 0.54
N TRP A 80 -14.70 13.87 0.25
CA TRP A 80 -13.37 13.49 0.72
C TRP A 80 -12.29 14.45 0.19
N GLN A 81 -12.33 14.81 -1.10
CA GLN A 81 -11.37 15.76 -1.66
C GLN A 81 -11.51 17.16 -1.06
N ALA A 82 -12.73 17.61 -0.82
CA ALA A 82 -12.99 18.88 -0.13
C ALA A 82 -12.41 18.83 1.29
N LYS A 83 -12.66 17.74 2.02
CA LYS A 83 -12.14 17.55 3.37
C LYS A 83 -10.62 17.48 3.41
N CYS A 84 -9.97 16.82 2.45
CA CYS A 84 -8.52 16.80 2.33
C CYS A 84 -7.95 18.22 2.25
N ARG A 85 -8.48 19.05 1.35
CA ARG A 85 -8.04 20.45 1.21
C ARG A 85 -8.26 21.26 2.49
N GLU A 86 -9.40 21.05 3.15
CA GLU A 86 -9.75 21.72 4.40
C GLU A 86 -8.76 21.40 5.54
N ILE A 87 -8.35 20.14 5.66
CA ILE A 87 -7.45 19.69 6.75
C ILE A 87 -5.96 19.70 6.35
N GLY A 88 -5.62 20.16 5.14
CA GLY A 88 -4.25 20.27 4.66
C GLY A 88 -3.63 18.97 4.10
N ALA A 89 -4.44 17.98 3.74
CA ALA A 89 -4.00 16.80 2.97
C ALA A 89 -4.06 17.05 1.45
N LYS A 90 -3.19 16.38 0.70
CA LYS A 90 -3.29 16.32 -0.77
C LYS A 90 -4.53 15.50 -1.16
N PRO A 91 -5.45 16.04 -1.99
CA PRO A 91 -6.66 15.33 -2.42
C PRO A 91 -6.38 14.32 -3.55
N GLU A 92 -5.30 13.55 -3.42
CA GLU A 92 -4.81 12.59 -4.41
C GLU A 92 -5.04 11.16 -3.92
N ARG A 93 -5.52 10.29 -4.81
CA ARG A 93 -5.83 8.88 -4.48
C ARG A 93 -4.57 8.02 -4.34
N LEU A 94 -3.62 8.24 -5.25
CA LEU A 94 -2.42 7.43 -5.38
C LEU A 94 -1.23 8.29 -4.98
N TYR A 95 -0.42 7.79 -4.07
CA TYR A 95 0.97 8.19 -4.03
C TYR A 95 1.62 7.72 -5.32
N THR A 96 2.21 8.63 -6.08
CA THR A 96 3.08 8.23 -7.17
C THR A 96 4.40 7.69 -6.59
N ALA A 97 5.11 6.84 -7.33
CA ALA A 97 6.39 6.29 -6.88
C ALA A 97 7.44 7.39 -6.68
N GLU A 98 7.25 8.54 -7.31
CA GLU A 98 8.03 9.76 -7.17
C GLU A 98 7.73 10.51 -5.87
N GLN A 99 6.50 10.42 -5.35
CA GLN A 99 6.06 11.08 -4.11
C GLN A 99 6.37 10.25 -2.86
N VAL A 100 6.17 8.93 -2.93
CA VAL A 100 6.41 8.02 -1.80
C VAL A 100 7.40 6.94 -2.19
N LYS A 101 8.51 6.90 -1.46
CA LYS A 101 9.48 5.81 -1.55
C LYS A 101 8.81 4.52 -1.09
N GLY A 102 8.53 3.65 -2.05
CA GLY A 102 8.03 2.30 -1.82
C GLY A 102 9.16 1.34 -1.42
N LEU A 103 8.78 0.19 -0.85
CA LEU A 103 9.73 -0.91 -0.70
C LEU A 103 9.85 -1.64 -2.03
N GLU A 104 11.08 -1.83 -2.47
CA GLU A 104 11.36 -2.69 -3.61
C GLU A 104 11.05 -4.15 -3.25
N ALA A 105 10.38 -4.86 -4.16
CA ALA A 105 10.16 -6.28 -4.00
C ALA A 105 11.48 -7.06 -4.11
N ASN A 106 11.58 -8.21 -3.44
CA ASN A 106 12.79 -9.04 -3.48
C ASN A 106 12.82 -10.01 -4.68
N TYR A 107 11.65 -10.33 -5.23
CA TYR A 107 11.49 -11.37 -6.25
C TYR A 107 10.54 -10.92 -7.35
N ILE A 108 10.78 -11.42 -8.56
CA ILE A 108 9.86 -11.36 -9.68
C ILE A 108 9.36 -12.77 -9.96
N LEU A 109 8.04 -12.93 -10.03
CA LEU A 109 7.38 -14.11 -10.58
C LEU A 109 7.07 -13.83 -12.06
N TYR A 110 7.66 -14.59 -12.98
CA TYR A 110 7.56 -14.31 -14.42
C TYR A 110 7.15 -15.54 -15.23
N CYS A 111 6.62 -15.32 -16.43
CA CYS A 111 6.36 -16.38 -17.40
C CYS A 111 7.53 -16.50 -18.37
N PRO A 112 8.09 -17.71 -18.62
CA PRO A 112 9.16 -17.87 -19.60
C PRO A 112 8.67 -17.78 -21.06
N ASN A 113 7.34 -17.79 -21.30
CA ASN A 113 6.76 -17.85 -22.64
C ASN A 113 6.08 -16.52 -23.07
N CYS A 114 5.99 -15.53 -22.18
CA CYS A 114 5.40 -14.23 -22.48
C CYS A 114 5.91 -13.18 -21.50
N ASN A 115 5.56 -11.91 -21.72
CA ASN A 115 6.05 -10.78 -20.94
C ASN A 115 5.34 -10.60 -19.58
N PHE A 116 4.72 -11.65 -19.04
CA PHE A 116 4.11 -11.56 -17.72
C PHE A 116 5.19 -11.51 -16.65
N GLU A 117 5.17 -10.46 -15.85
CA GLU A 117 5.99 -10.31 -14.66
C GLU A 117 5.15 -9.77 -13.50
N HIS A 118 5.44 -10.25 -12.29
CA HIS A 118 4.79 -9.75 -11.10
C HIS A 118 5.72 -9.76 -9.89
N GLU A 119 5.92 -8.58 -9.32
CA GLU A 119 6.75 -8.36 -8.14
C GLU A 119 6.17 -8.98 -6.88
N ARG A 120 7.04 -9.56 -6.05
CA ARG A 120 6.70 -10.24 -4.79
C ARG A 120 7.78 -9.99 -3.73
N PHE A 121 7.34 -9.67 -2.51
CA PHE A 121 8.24 -9.52 -1.36
C PHE A 121 8.75 -10.85 -0.78
N ARG A 122 8.09 -11.96 -1.10
CA ARG A 122 8.47 -13.32 -0.66
C ARG A 122 8.20 -14.35 -1.75
N ARG A 123 9.04 -15.37 -1.82
CA ARG A 123 8.79 -16.57 -2.63
C ARG A 123 7.78 -17.47 -1.93
N SER A 124 6.81 -17.98 -2.68
CA SER A 124 5.84 -18.98 -2.22
C SER A 124 6.23 -20.36 -2.73
N ARG A 125 5.88 -21.41 -1.99
CA ARG A 125 6.01 -22.82 -2.45
C ARG A 125 4.90 -23.24 -3.41
N LYS A 126 3.82 -22.44 -3.52
CA LYS A 126 2.72 -22.72 -4.44
C LYS A 126 3.19 -22.60 -5.90
N LYS A 127 2.72 -23.50 -6.76
CA LYS A 127 2.86 -23.39 -8.21
C LYS A 127 1.85 -22.39 -8.75
N TYR A 128 2.31 -21.49 -9.62
CA TYR A 128 1.45 -20.54 -10.32
C TYR A 128 1.61 -20.78 -11.81
N TYR A 129 0.53 -20.68 -12.58
CA TYR A 129 0.55 -20.85 -14.02
C TYR A 129 0.13 -19.55 -14.69
N CYS A 130 0.73 -19.24 -15.84
CA CYS A 130 0.37 -18.04 -16.60
C CYS A 130 -1.05 -18.18 -17.14
N ALA A 131 -2.00 -17.43 -16.58
CA ALA A 131 -3.39 -17.45 -17.02
C ALA A 131 -3.53 -17.08 -18.51
N SER A 132 -2.76 -16.10 -18.98
CA SER A 132 -2.77 -15.68 -20.38
C SER A 132 -2.34 -16.79 -21.34
N CYS A 133 -1.21 -17.47 -21.05
CA CYS A 133 -0.75 -18.57 -21.89
C CYS A 133 -1.65 -19.81 -21.79
N CYS A 134 -2.15 -20.15 -20.59
CA CYS A 134 -3.11 -21.26 -20.42
C CYS A 134 -4.38 -21.01 -21.22
N LYS A 135 -4.90 -19.78 -21.19
CA LYS A 135 -6.06 -19.37 -22.00
C LYS A 135 -5.77 -19.49 -23.49
N LYS A 136 -4.64 -18.95 -23.95
CA LYS A 136 -4.29 -18.88 -25.37
C LYS A 136 -3.95 -20.24 -25.99
N TYR A 137 -3.29 -21.13 -25.24
CA TYR A 137 -2.66 -22.33 -25.80
C TYR A 137 -3.15 -23.64 -25.20
N ASN A 138 -4.02 -23.60 -24.18
CA ASN A 138 -4.55 -24.80 -23.54
C ASN A 138 -6.02 -24.64 -23.09
N ASN A 139 -6.84 -23.91 -23.85
CA ASN A 139 -8.28 -23.74 -23.57
C ASN A 139 -8.59 -23.36 -22.11
N ASN A 140 -7.77 -22.47 -21.55
CA ASN A 140 -7.86 -21.99 -20.16
C ASN A 140 -7.59 -23.05 -19.08
N ARG A 141 -7.13 -24.25 -19.46
CA ARG A 141 -6.66 -25.27 -18.53
C ARG A 141 -5.20 -25.03 -18.16
N VAL A 142 -4.86 -25.29 -16.90
CA VAL A 142 -3.47 -25.18 -16.43
C VAL A 142 -2.57 -26.18 -17.18
N ASP A 143 -1.36 -25.74 -17.52
CA ASP A 143 -0.38 -26.54 -18.27
C ASP A 143 1.02 -26.33 -17.66
N GLN A 144 1.80 -27.40 -17.49
CA GLN A 144 3.17 -27.33 -16.96
C GLN A 144 4.08 -26.45 -17.82
N ARG A 145 3.84 -26.38 -19.14
CA ARG A 145 4.57 -25.48 -20.06
C ARG A 145 4.49 -24.02 -19.64
N PHE A 146 3.42 -23.64 -18.94
CA PHE A 146 3.15 -22.26 -18.52
C PHE A 146 3.35 -22.04 -17.01
N LEU A 147 4.10 -22.93 -16.35
CA LEU A 147 4.51 -22.76 -14.96
C LEU A 147 5.36 -21.48 -14.82
N LEU A 148 4.93 -20.57 -13.94
CA LEU A 148 5.65 -19.34 -13.64
C LEU A 148 6.91 -19.64 -12.84
N GLN A 149 7.97 -18.91 -13.15
CA GLN A 149 9.30 -19.06 -12.55
C GLN A 149 9.66 -17.85 -11.68
N TRP A 150 10.62 -18.05 -10.79
CA TRP A 150 11.08 -17.04 -9.84
C TRP A 150 12.47 -16.56 -10.22
N ARG A 151 12.68 -15.25 -10.20
CA ARG A 151 14.02 -14.64 -10.20
C ARG A 151 14.15 -13.59 -9.09
N PRO A 152 15.35 -13.33 -8.56
CA PRO A 152 15.60 -12.17 -7.73
C PRO A 152 15.23 -10.88 -8.47
N ASN A 153 14.66 -9.91 -7.77
CA ASN A 153 14.45 -8.55 -8.30
C ASN A 153 15.73 -7.71 -8.24
N LYS A 154 16.69 -8.10 -7.41
CA LYS A 154 18.04 -7.53 -7.35
C LYS A 154 19.08 -8.59 -7.68
N PRO A 155 20.17 -8.25 -8.38
CA PRO A 155 21.38 -9.08 -8.30
C PRO A 155 21.78 -9.18 -6.82
N LYS A 156 22.26 -10.34 -6.38
CA LYS A 156 22.78 -10.47 -5.02
C LYS A 156 23.86 -9.39 -4.86
N ALA A 157 23.78 -8.58 -3.81
CA ALA A 157 24.92 -7.79 -3.39
C ALA A 157 26.06 -8.79 -3.11
N ASN A 158 27.16 -8.65 -3.87
CA ASN A 158 28.38 -9.41 -3.65
C ASN A 158 28.98 -9.06 -2.28
#